data_AF-A0A525CAD6-F1
#
_entry.id   AF-A0A525CAD6-F1
#
_cell.length_a   1.000
_cell.length_b   1.000
_cell.length_c   1.000
_cell.angle_alpha   90.00
_cell.angle_beta   90.00
_cell.angle_gamma   90.00
#
_symmetry.space_group_name_H-M   'P 1'
#
loop_
_entity.id
_entity.type
_entity.pdbx_description
1 polymer ?
#
loop_
_entity_poly.entity_id
_entity_poly.type
_entity_poly.pdbx_seq_one_letter_code
_entity_poly.pdbx_strand_id
1 'polypeptide(L)'
;MANLQVKDIDEKLYERLRRLAANDRRSISQEVVHILQKYLSKPDSFEKNPAEEFLALSGSWEDDRSADEIISDIHSNRRNSRRYGDKNELFD
;
A
#
# COMPACT_ATOMS: atom_id res chain seq x y z
N MET A 1 -21.71 -14.12 -20.79
CA MET A 1 -20.71 -13.10 -20.40
C MET A 1 -21.40 -11.75 -20.42
N ALA A 2 -21.38 -11.03 -19.31
CA ALA A 2 -21.82 -9.63 -19.34
C ALA A 2 -20.75 -8.81 -20.08
N ASN A 3 -21.17 -7.97 -21.03
CA ASN A 3 -20.30 -7.01 -21.68
C ASN A 3 -20.67 -5.63 -21.15
N LEU A 4 -19.69 -4.89 -20.62
CA LEU A 4 -19.85 -3.52 -20.16
C LEU A 4 -19.20 -2.59 -21.18
N GLN A 5 -20.01 -1.79 -21.86
CA GLN A 5 -19.53 -0.72 -22.73
C GLN A 5 -19.63 0.61 -21.99
N VAL A 6 -18.48 1.28 -21.82
CA VAL A 6 -18.42 2.64 -21.29
C VAL A 6 -18.40 3.61 -22.46
N LYS A 7 -19.33 4.58 -22.46
CA LYS A 7 -19.39 5.65 -23.47
C LYS A 7 -18.83 6.94 -22.87
N ASP A 8 -18.34 7.82 -23.74
CA ASP A 8 -17.87 9.17 -23.39
C ASP A 8 -16.74 9.18 -22.34
N ILE A 9 -15.82 8.22 -22.43
CA ILE A 9 -14.62 8.22 -21.59
C ILE A 9 -13.70 9.37 -22.01
N ASP A 10 -13.28 10.17 -21.04
CA ASP A 10 -12.29 11.22 -21.26
C ASP A 10 -10.95 10.62 -21.72
N GLU A 11 -10.33 11.21 -22.75
CA GLU A 11 -9.08 10.72 -23.33
C GLU A 11 -7.95 10.65 -22.30
N LYS A 12 -7.86 11.61 -21.38
CA LYS A 12 -6.83 11.61 -20.34
C LYS A 12 -7.05 10.47 -19.35
N LEU A 13 -8.31 10.13 -19.06
CA LEU A 13 -8.65 8.99 -18.22
C LEU A 13 -8.28 7.67 -18.91
N TYR A 14 -8.60 7.54 -20.20
CA TYR A 14 -8.24 6.36 -20.98
C TYR A 14 -6.72 6.15 -21.04
N GLU A 15 -5.95 7.21 -21.28
CA GLU A 15 -4.48 7.13 -21.29
C GLU A 15 -3.89 6.80 -19.91
N ARG A 16 -4.49 7.27 -18.81
CA ARG A 16 -4.10 6.85 -17.46
C ARG A 16 -4.34 5.36 -17.23
N LEU A 17 -5.52 4.85 -17.61
CA LEU A 17 -5.84 3.42 -17.51
C LEU A 17 -4.85 2.58 -18.33
N ARG A 18 -4.51 3.04 -19.53
CA ARG A 18 -3.53 2.38 -20.40
C ARG A 18 -2.14 2.28 -19.77
N ARG A 19 -1.67 3.34 -19.13
CA ARG A 19 -0.37 3.35 -18.43
C ARG A 19 -0.37 2.41 -17.23
N LEU A 20 -1.44 2.41 -16.43
CA LEU A 20 -1.59 1.50 -15.29
C LEU A 20 -1.61 0.04 -15.74
N ALA A 21 -2.42 -0.27 -16.76
CA ALA A 21 -2.49 -1.60 -17.34
C ALA A 21 -1.13 -2.08 -17.87
N ALA A 22 -0.36 -1.21 -18.53
CA ALA A 22 0.98 -1.54 -19.03
C ALA A 22 1.97 -1.85 -17.89
N ASN A 23 1.95 -1.05 -16.82
CA ASN A 23 2.82 -1.27 -15.64
C ASN A 23 2.52 -2.61 -14.97
N ASP A 24 1.24 -2.95 -14.85
CA ASP A 24 0.78 -4.19 -14.20
C ASP A 24 0.73 -5.40 -15.16
N ARG A 25 1.17 -5.22 -16.42
CA ARG A 25 1.16 -6.24 -17.48
C ARG A 25 -0.23 -6.87 -17.72
N ARG A 26 -1.28 -6.05 -17.63
CA ARG A 26 -2.68 -6.43 -17.86
C ARG A 26 -3.21 -5.79 -19.13
N SER A 27 -4.28 -6.36 -19.70
CA SER A 27 -5.07 -5.65 -20.70
C SER A 27 -5.87 -4.52 -20.04
N ILE A 28 -6.26 -3.51 -20.83
CA ILE A 28 -7.09 -2.40 -20.31
C ILE A 28 -8.40 -2.93 -19.72
N SER A 29 -9.05 -3.88 -20.38
CA SER A 29 -10.29 -4.50 -19.88
C SER A 29 -10.07 -5.23 -18.55
N GLN A 30 -8.95 -5.95 -18.41
CA GLN A 30 -8.60 -6.61 -17.14
C GLN A 30 -8.30 -5.61 -16.04
N GLU A 31 -7.61 -4.51 -16.35
CA GLU A 31 -7.30 -3.46 -15.39
C GLU A 31 -8.57 -2.77 -14.89
N VAL A 32 -9.52 -2.47 -15.78
CA VAL A 32 -10.83 -1.92 -15.40
C VAL A 32 -11.57 -2.87 -14.47
N VAL A 33 -11.62 -4.17 -14.79
CA VAL A 33 -12.25 -5.18 -13.91
C VAL A 33 -11.52 -5.25 -12.56
N HIS A 34 -10.19 -5.22 -12.56
CA HIS A 34 -9.39 -5.26 -11.34
C HIS A 34 -9.68 -4.05 -10.43
N ILE A 35 -9.73 -2.85 -10.99
CA ILE A 35 -10.06 -1.62 -10.26
C ILE A 35 -11.47 -1.72 -9.66
N LEU A 36 -12.46 -2.19 -10.44
CA LEU A 36 -13.83 -2.39 -9.96
C LEU A 36 -13.90 -3.41 -8.83
N GLN A 37 -13.22 -4.55 -8.97
CA GLN A 37 -13.14 -5.57 -7.92
C GLN A 37 -12.48 -5.02 -6.66
N LYS A 38 -11.38 -4.28 -6.80
CA LYS A 38 -10.67 -3.66 -5.68
C LYS A 38 -11.56 -2.66 -4.96
N TYR A 39 -12.26 -1.80 -5.70
CA TYR A 39 -13.19 -0.83 -5.15
C TYR A 39 -14.33 -1.52 -4.37
N LEU A 40 -14.98 -2.51 -4.98
CA LEU A 40 -16.08 -3.24 -4.35
C LEU A 40 -15.63 -4.14 -3.18
N SER A 41 -14.38 -4.59 -3.17
CA SER A 41 -13.84 -5.40 -2.06
C SER A 41 -13.56 -4.60 -0.79
N LYS A 42 -13.43 -3.27 -0.91
CA LYS A 42 -13.09 -2.37 0.19
C LYS A 42 -13.77 -1.00 0.01
N PRO A 43 -15.11 -0.94 0.09
CA PRO A 43 -15.84 0.32 -0.11
C PRO A 43 -15.35 1.43 0.84
N ASP A 44 -15.09 1.09 2.10
CA ASP A 44 -14.64 2.05 3.13
C ASP A 44 -13.21 2.56 2.91
N SER A 45 -12.36 1.86 2.16
CA SER A 45 -10.96 2.27 1.95
C SER A 45 -10.80 3.42 0.98
N PHE A 46 -11.83 3.72 0.18
CA PHE A 46 -11.82 4.88 -0.72
C PHE A 46 -12.46 6.13 -0.10
N GLU A 47 -13.17 5.98 1.03
CA GLU A 47 -13.64 7.08 1.86
C GLU A 47 -12.63 7.54 2.91
N LYS A 48 -11.59 6.73 3.19
CA LYS A 48 -10.55 7.09 4.15
C LYS A 48 -9.79 8.33 3.68
N ASN A 49 -10.09 9.44 4.33
CA ASN A 49 -9.36 10.69 4.15
C ASN A 49 -7.92 10.48 4.65
N PRO A 50 -6.89 10.66 3.82
CA PRO A 50 -5.50 10.56 4.26
C PRO A 50 -5.19 11.45 5.46
N ALA A 51 -5.92 12.56 5.63
CA ALA A 51 -5.80 13.43 6.80
C ALA A 51 -6.30 12.76 8.08
N GLU A 52 -7.33 11.90 8.01
CA GLU A 52 -7.82 11.15 9.18
C GLU A 52 -6.82 10.07 9.62
N GLU A 53 -6.17 9.37 8.69
CA GLU A 53 -5.06 8.46 9.04
C GLU A 53 -3.88 9.21 9.66
N PHE A 54 -3.56 10.40 9.14
CA PHE A 54 -2.52 11.24 9.71
C PHE A 54 -2.86 11.75 11.12
N LEU A 55 -4.13 12.11 11.36
CA LEU A 55 -4.63 12.46 12.68
C LEU A 55 -4.64 11.26 13.62
N ALA A 56 -4.98 10.07 13.14
CA ALA A 56 -4.95 8.84 13.95
C ALA A 56 -3.53 8.44 14.38
N LEU A 57 -2.50 8.84 13.60
CA LEU A 57 -1.10 8.70 13.99
C LEU A 57 -0.67 9.70 15.06
N SER A 58 -1.38 10.82 15.24
CA SER A 58 -1.09 11.76 16.31
C SER A 58 -1.54 11.16 17.65
N GLY A 59 -0.61 11.03 18.60
CA GLY A 59 -0.87 10.39 19.88
C GLY A 59 -0.72 8.86 19.90
N SER A 60 -0.66 8.17 18.75
CA SER A 60 -0.42 6.71 18.71
C SER A 60 0.97 6.30 19.16
N TRP A 61 1.86 7.27 19.39
CA TRP A 61 3.24 7.09 19.85
C TRP A 61 3.37 7.32 21.36
N GLU A 62 2.29 7.75 22.02
CA GLU A 62 2.26 7.80 23.49
C GLU A 62 2.23 6.36 24.00
N ASP A 63 3.25 6.02 24.77
CA ASP A 63 3.44 4.70 25.34
C ASP A 63 3.53 4.87 26.86
N ASP A 64 2.71 4.12 27.59
CA ASP A 64 2.71 4.13 29.05
C ASP A 64 3.97 3.45 29.64
N ARG A 65 4.71 2.70 28.82
CA ARG A 65 5.96 2.06 29.20
C ARG A 65 7.06 3.09 29.38
N SER A 66 7.92 2.83 30.34
CA SER A 66 9.14 3.61 30.54
C SER A 66 10.11 3.42 29.37
N ALA A 67 10.99 4.40 29.16
CA ALA A 67 12.04 4.31 28.14
C ALA A 67 12.90 3.04 28.29
N ASP A 68 13.22 2.64 29.53
CA ASP A 68 14.03 1.45 29.82
C ASP A 68 13.31 0.14 29.42
N GLU A 69 12.00 0.06 29.63
CA GLU A 69 11.17 -1.07 29.22
C GLU A 69 11.10 -1.19 27.70
N ILE A 70 10.93 -0.06 27.00
CA ILE A 70 10.92 -0.02 25.53
C ILE A 70 12.29 -0.46 24.97
N ILE A 71 13.40 0.05 25.54
CA ILE A 71 14.75 -0.34 25.12
C ILE A 71 14.98 -1.83 25.32
N SER A 72 14.58 -2.37 26.48
CA SER A 72 14.71 -3.80 26.80
C SER A 72 13.89 -4.67 25.85
N ASP A 73 12.65 -4.28 25.57
CA ASP A 73 11.74 -4.98 24.65
C ASP A 73 12.31 -5.03 23.22
N ILE A 74 12.81 -3.90 22.71
CA ILE A 74 13.46 -3.81 21.39
C ILE A 74 14.71 -4.71 21.33
N HIS A 75 15.54 -4.70 22.37
CA HIS A 75 16.75 -5.53 22.41
C HIS A 75 16.41 -7.02 22.46
N SER A 76 15.40 -7.40 23.25
CA SER A 76 14.99 -8.80 23.41
C SER A 76 14.34 -9.38 22.14
N ASN A 77 13.57 -8.58 21.40
CA ASN A 77 12.91 -8.99 20.16
C ASN A 77 13.81 -8.90 18.92
N ARG A 78 15.03 -8.37 19.05
CA ARG A 78 15.98 -8.27 17.94
C ARG A 78 16.38 -9.67 17.47
N ARG A 79 15.80 -10.13 16.37
CA ARG A 79 16.23 -11.36 15.70
C ARG A 79 17.47 -11.08 14.87
N ASN A 80 18.58 -11.70 15.25
CA ASN A 80 19.81 -11.64 14.48
C ASN A 80 19.66 -12.52 13.23
N SER A 81 19.16 -11.93 12.14
CA SER A 81 18.94 -12.65 10.90
C SER A 81 20.27 -12.79 10.15
N ARG A 82 20.72 -14.02 9.90
CA ARG A 82 21.85 -14.32 9.00
C ARG A 82 21.52 -14.07 7.52
N ARG A 83 20.43 -13.36 7.22
CA ARG A 83 19.97 -13.08 5.86
C ARG A 83 20.98 -12.22 5.10
N TYR A 84 21.70 -11.38 5.85
CA TYR A 84 22.91 -10.72 5.42
C TYR A 84 24.06 -11.43 6.15
N GLY A 85 24.77 -12.31 5.46
CA GLY A 85 25.99 -12.94 5.98
C GLY A 85 27.12 -11.93 6.14
N ASP A 86 28.29 -12.40 6.56
CA ASP A 86 29.51 -11.69 6.99
C ASP A 86 30.13 -10.66 6.01
N LYS A 87 29.42 -10.32 4.92
CA LYS A 87 29.80 -9.27 3.98
C LYS A 87 28.78 -8.14 4.06
N ASN A 88 29.19 -7.05 4.68
CA ASN A 88 28.54 -5.74 4.54
C ASN A 88 28.76 -5.20 3.12
N GLU A 89 28.17 -5.82 2.10
CA GLU A 89 28.28 -5.36 0.69
C GLU A 89 27.45 -4.09 0.40
N LEU A 90 26.78 -3.50 1.41
CA LEU A 90 25.94 -2.31 1.26
C LEU A 90 26.66 -1.00 1.63
N PHE A 91 27.81 -1.06 2.31
CA PHE A 91 28.54 0.11 2.80
C PHE A 91 30.05 0.07 2.46
N ASP A 92 30.43 -0.70 1.44
CA ASP A 92 31.74 -0.58 0.77
C ASP A 92 31.57 0.08 -0.60
#